data_AF-A0A932VLG7-F1
#
_entry.id   AF-A0A932VLG7-F1
#
_cell.length_a   1.000
_cell.length_b   1.000
_cell.length_c   1.000
_cell.angle_alpha   90.00
_cell.angle_beta   90.00
_cell.angle_gamma   90.00
#
_symmetry.space_group_name_H-M   'P 1'
#
loop_
_entity.id
_entity.type
_entity.pdbx_description
1 polymer ?
#
loop_
_entity_poly.entity_id
_entity_poly.type
_entity_poly.pdbx_seq_one_letter_code
_entity_poly.pdbx_strand_id
1 'polypeptide(L)'
;ETLTLHKLGLFKKLGRSFKTTNCIESVNRQLGQYTDRACRWRNSNMSQRLVASALLEIEPRLRKVNGYQHLKELRDAMKSRLVKENVQVKAA
;
A
#
# COMPACT_ATOMS: atom_id res chain seq x y z
N GLU A 1 -0.94 -9.11 6.49
CA GLU A 1 -0.12 -9.70 7.58
C GLU A 1 1.36 -9.37 7.40
N THR A 2 2.03 -8.93 8.47
CA THR A 2 3.47 -8.62 8.51
C THR A 2 4.35 -9.88 8.56
N LEU A 3 3.73 -11.03 8.88
CA LEU A 3 4.30 -12.38 8.75
C LEU A 3 4.77 -12.70 7.32
N THR A 4 4.17 -12.09 6.30
CA THR A 4 4.57 -12.32 4.91
C THR A 4 5.98 -11.83 4.63
N LEU A 5 6.41 -10.71 5.22
CA LEU A 5 7.79 -10.21 5.05
C LEU A 5 8.82 -11.12 5.72
N HIS A 6 8.45 -11.73 6.84
CA HIS A 6 9.27 -12.74 7.49
C HIS A 6 9.37 -14.00 6.62
N LYS A 7 8.24 -14.50 6.10
CA LYS A 7 8.22 -15.66 5.18
C LYS A 7 9.01 -15.43 3.90
N LEU A 8 9.09 -14.18 3.42
CA LEU A 8 9.87 -13.81 2.23
C LEU A 8 11.35 -13.46 2.53
N GLY A 9 11.77 -13.44 3.79
CA GLY A 9 13.16 -13.12 4.17
C GLY A 9 13.56 -11.65 3.99
N LEU A 10 12.62 -10.76 3.65
CA LEU A 10 12.90 -9.34 3.34
C LEU A 10 12.77 -8.41 4.54
N PHE A 11 12.53 -8.95 5.73
CA PHE A 11 12.32 -8.16 6.95
C PHE A 11 13.53 -7.26 7.30
N LYS A 12 14.76 -7.73 7.11
CA LYS A 12 15.96 -6.90 7.36
C LYS A 12 16.05 -5.67 6.45
N LYS A 13 15.52 -5.76 5.24
CA LYS A 13 15.59 -4.70 4.21
C LYS A 13 14.41 -3.73 4.29
N LEU A 14 13.20 -4.24 4.54
CA LEU A 14 11.94 -3.49 4.43
C LEU A 14 11.19 -3.37 5.77
N GLY A 15 11.66 -4.03 6.83
CA GLY A 15 10.97 -4.12 8.11
C GLY A 15 10.74 -2.78 8.78
N ARG A 16 11.61 -1.78 8.59
CA ARG A 16 11.41 -0.46 9.24
C ARG A 16 10.09 0.22 8.84
N SER A 17 9.68 0.09 7.58
CA SER A 17 8.45 0.72 7.08
C SER A 17 7.28 -0.27 7.05
N PHE A 18 7.54 -1.51 6.66
CA PHE A 18 6.48 -2.50 6.41
C PHE A 18 6.25 -3.49 7.56
N LYS A 19 6.96 -3.37 8.69
CA LYS A 19 6.61 -4.10 9.94
C LYS A 19 5.25 -3.67 10.48
N THR A 20 4.78 -2.48 10.10
CA THR A 20 3.52 -1.88 10.57
C THR A 20 2.71 -1.40 9.39
N THR A 21 1.43 -1.16 9.61
CA THR A 21 0.51 -0.53 8.65
C THR A 21 0.59 1.01 8.66
N ASN A 22 1.47 1.60 9.47
CA ASN A 22 1.63 3.06 9.63
C ASN A 22 1.75 3.82 8.30
N CYS A 23 2.43 3.25 7.29
CA CYS A 23 2.57 3.92 5.99
C CYS A 23 1.22 4.16 5.31
N ILE A 24 0.33 3.16 5.30
CA ILE A 24 -0.99 3.31 4.66
C ILE A 24 -1.98 4.04 5.58
N GLU A 25 -1.88 3.82 6.90
CA GLU A 25 -2.70 4.53 7.89
C GLU A 25 -2.42 6.04 7.88
N SER A 26 -1.15 6.44 7.75
CA SER A 26 -0.78 7.86 7.67
C SER A 26 -1.34 8.54 6.40
N VAL A 27 -1.42 7.83 5.28
CA VAL A 27 -2.02 8.34 4.05
C VAL A 27 -3.54 8.42 4.20
N ASN A 28 -4.17 7.34 4.68
CA ASN A 28 -5.62 7.29 4.87
C ASN A 28 -6.11 8.33 5.89
N ARG A 29 -5.35 8.57 6.96
CA ARG A 29 -5.68 9.62 7.95
C ARG A 29 -5.66 11.02 7.34
N GLN A 30 -4.69 11.31 6.46
CA GLN A 30 -4.65 12.60 5.77
C GLN A 30 -5.77 12.69 4.75
N LEU A 31 -6.03 11.62 4.00
CA LEU A 31 -7.13 11.56 3.04
C LEU A 31 -8.49 11.81 3.73
N GLY A 32 -8.71 11.23 4.91
CA GLY A 32 -9.87 11.47 5.76
C GLY A 32 -10.14 12.96 6.00
N GLN A 33 -9.10 13.76 6.26
CA GLN A 33 -9.28 15.21 6.47
C GLN A 33 -9.88 15.94 5.25
N TYR A 34 -9.68 15.42 4.05
CA TYR A 34 -10.24 15.96 2.81
C TYR A 34 -11.59 15.33 2.48
N THR A 35 -11.75 14.02 2.70
CA THR A 35 -12.98 13.29 2.37
C THR A 35 -14.10 13.49 3.39
N ASP A 36 -13.78 13.64 4.66
CA ASP A 36 -14.76 13.78 5.75
C ASP A 36 -15.51 15.11 5.68
N ARG A 37 -14.95 16.10 4.96
CA ARG A 37 -15.60 17.38 4.67
C ARG A 37 -16.63 17.27 3.55
N ALA A 38 -16.54 16.24 2.71
CA ALA A 38 -17.46 16.04 1.60
C ALA A 38 -18.77 15.40 2.11
N CYS A 39 -19.76 16.23 2.42
CA CYS A 39 -21.05 15.78 2.96
C CYS A 39 -21.97 15.14 1.90
N ARG A 40 -21.71 15.33 0.60
CA ARG A 40 -22.58 14.84 -0.48
C ARG A 40 -21.79 14.29 -1.66
N TRP A 41 -21.69 12.98 -1.73
CA TRP A 41 -21.14 12.25 -2.87
C TRP A 41 -22.24 12.02 -3.90
N ARG A 42 -22.10 12.57 -5.10
CA ARG A 42 -23.13 12.43 -6.15
C ARG A 42 -22.85 11.26 -7.09
N ASN A 43 -21.60 11.13 -7.54
CA ASN A 43 -21.19 10.16 -8.56
C ASN A 43 -19.78 9.63 -8.24
N SER A 44 -19.47 8.41 -8.71
CA SER A 44 -18.13 7.80 -8.54
C SER A 44 -17.00 8.67 -9.09
N ASN A 45 -17.23 9.34 -10.22
CA ASN A 45 -16.26 10.27 -10.82
C ASN A 45 -15.92 11.44 -9.86
N MET A 46 -16.92 12.00 -9.18
CA MET A 46 -16.68 13.04 -8.17
C MET A 46 -15.77 12.52 -7.04
N SER A 47 -16.01 11.29 -6.58
CA SER A 47 -15.20 10.66 -5.54
C SER A 47 -13.75 10.47 -5.99
N GLN A 48 -13.55 9.93 -7.19
CA GLN A 48 -12.22 9.71 -7.76
C GLN A 48 -11.45 11.03 -7.93
N ARG A 49 -12.11 12.09 -8.40
CA ARG A 49 -11.50 13.42 -8.55
C ARG A 49 -11.08 14.01 -7.21
N LEU A 50 -11.95 13.96 -6.20
CA LEU A 50 -11.63 14.45 -4.86
C LEU A 50 -10.46 13.69 -4.24
N VAL A 51 -10.47 12.36 -4.34
CA VAL A 51 -9.36 11.53 -3.83
C VAL A 51 -8.07 11.83 -4.59
N ALA A 52 -8.10 11.96 -5.91
CA ALA A 52 -6.92 12.29 -6.71
C ALA A 52 -6.35 13.67 -6.34
N SER A 53 -7.19 14.69 -6.24
CA SER A 53 -6.77 16.03 -5.81
C SER A 53 -6.19 16.03 -4.39
N ALA A 54 -6.82 15.31 -3.45
CA ALA A 54 -6.30 15.19 -2.09
C ALA A 54 -4.96 14.45 -2.04
N LEU A 55 -4.77 13.40 -2.84
CA LEU A 55 -3.50 12.70 -2.92
C LEU A 55 -2.37 13.57 -3.50
N LEU A 56 -2.67 14.41 -4.50
CA LEU A 56 -1.71 15.37 -5.04
C LEU A 56 -1.28 16.42 -4.00
N GLU A 57 -2.21 16.85 -3.13
CA GLU A 57 -1.90 17.75 -2.01
C GLU A 57 -1.08 17.08 -0.90
N ILE A 58 -1.27 15.77 -0.70
CA ILE A 58 -0.54 14.99 0.32
C ILE A 58 0.86 14.63 -0.16
N GLU A 59 1.04 14.34 -1.46
CA GLU A 59 2.28 13.81 -2.05
C GLU A 59 3.56 14.57 -1.65
N PRO A 60 3.63 15.92 -1.70
CA PRO A 60 4.85 16.65 -1.35
C PRO A 60 5.29 16.48 0.11
N ARG A 61 4.34 16.13 1.00
CA ARG A 61 4.61 15.93 2.43
C ARG A 61 5.03 14.49 2.74
N LEU A 62 4.88 13.57 1.80
CA LEU A 62 5.21 12.17 2.01
C LEU A 62 6.72 11.95 1.97
N ARG A 63 7.18 11.10 2.89
CA ARG A 63 8.58 10.64 2.90
C ARG A 63 8.66 9.35 2.09
N LYS A 64 9.79 9.17 1.40
CA LYS A 64 10.11 7.89 0.75
C LYS A 64 10.14 6.77 1.79
N VAL A 65 9.64 5.61 1.39
CA VAL A 65 9.68 4.40 2.19
C VAL A 65 11.13 3.98 2.44
N ASN A 66 11.48 3.65 3.67
CA ASN A 66 12.82 3.15 3.97
C ASN A 66 13.05 1.81 3.27
N GLY A 67 14.16 1.70 2.54
CA GLY A 67 14.48 0.50 1.75
C GLY A 67 13.73 0.42 0.42
N TYR A 68 13.19 1.52 -0.11
CA TYR A 68 12.39 1.52 -1.36
C TYR A 68 13.08 0.85 -2.56
N GLN A 69 14.42 0.81 -2.59
CA GLN A 69 15.21 0.11 -3.61
C GLN A 69 14.88 -1.40 -3.68
N HIS A 70 14.55 -2.01 -2.54
CA HIS A 70 14.21 -3.42 -2.44
C HIS A 70 12.73 -3.73 -2.73
N LEU A 71 11.93 -2.72 -3.09
CA LEU A 71 10.52 -2.94 -3.46
C LEU A 71 10.39 -3.81 -4.71
N LYS A 72 11.36 -3.73 -5.64
CA LYS A 72 11.41 -4.61 -6.80
C LYS A 72 11.54 -6.07 -6.37
N GLU A 73 12.48 -6.35 -5.45
CA GLU A 73 12.67 -7.69 -4.88
C GLU A 73 11.41 -8.19 -4.17
N LEU A 74 10.75 -7.33 -3.38
CA LEU A 74 9.49 -7.66 -2.71
C LEU A 74 8.40 -8.05 -3.71
N ARG A 75 8.21 -7.24 -4.76
CA ARG A 75 7.20 -7.49 -5.79
C ARG A 75 7.46 -8.81 -6.51
N ASP A 76 8.70 -9.07 -6.87
CA ASP A 76 9.07 -10.28 -7.61
C ASP A 76 8.87 -11.52 -6.71
N ALA A 77 9.27 -11.45 -5.43
CA ALA A 77 9.03 -12.51 -4.45
C ALA A 77 7.53 -12.77 -4.19
N MET A 78 6.71 -11.71 -4.13
CA MET A 78 5.25 -11.82 -4.00
C MET A 78 4.63 -12.47 -5.24
N LYS A 79 5.05 -12.08 -6.45
CA LYS A 79 4.58 -12.70 -7.70
C LYS A 79 4.92 -14.18 -7.74
N SER A 80 6.16 -14.57 -7.41
CA SER A 80 6.55 -15.97 -7.34
C SER A 80 5.72 -16.76 -6.34
N ARG A 81 5.36 -16.17 -5.20
CA ARG A 81 4.47 -16.80 -4.20
C ARG A 81 3.05 -16.98 -4.75
N LEU A 82 2.47 -15.94 -5.36
CA LEU A 82 1.14 -15.99 -5.97
C LEU A 82 1.05 -17.04 -7.08
N VAL A 83 2.08 -17.17 -7.92
CA VAL A 83 2.14 -18.22 -8.94
C VAL A 83 2.15 -19.61 -8.29
N LYS A 84 2.94 -19.81 -7.22
CA LYS A 84 2.97 -21.09 -6.50
C LYS A 84 1.61 -21.43 -5.87
N GLU A 85 0.96 -20.46 -5.23
CA GLU A 85 -0.39 -20.64 -4.66
C GLU A 85 -1.43 -20.96 -5.75
N ASN A 86 -1.40 -20.26 -6.88
CA ASN A 86 -2.32 -20.53 -8.00
C ASN A 86 -2.09 -21.89 -8.67
N VAL A 87 -0.85 -22.39 -8.71
CA VAL A 87 -0.54 -23.73 -9.23
C VAL A 87 -1.03 -24.81 -8.25
N GLN A 88 -0.92 -24.59 -6.95
CA GLN A 88 -1.43 -25.52 -5.93
C GLN A 88 -2.96 -25.59 -5.93
N VAL A 89 -3.65 -24.46 -6.12
CA VAL A 89 -5.12 -24.40 -6.22
C VAL A 89 -5.65 -25.06 -7.50
N LYS A 90 -4.86 -25.08 -8.58
CA LYS A 90 -5.22 -25.80 -9.82
C LYS A 90 -4.90 -27.29 -9.80
N ALA A 91 -4.02 -27.72 -8.91
CA ALA A 91 -3.61 -29.12 -8.75
C ALA A 91 -4.43 -29.87 -7.69
N ALA A 92 -5.23 -29.16 -6.90
CA ALA A 92 -6.20 -29.68 -5.94
C ALA A 92 -7.61 -29.65 -6.54
#